data_AF-A0A381Z5B3-F1
#
_entry.id   AF-A0A381Z5B3-F1
#
_cell.length_a   1.000
_cell.length_b   1.000
_cell.length_c   1.000
_cell.angle_alpha   90.00
_cell.angle_beta   90.00
_cell.angle_gamma   90.00
#
_symmetry.space_group_name_H-M   'P 1'
#
loop_
_entity.id
_entity.type
_entity.pdbx_description
1 polymer ?
#
loop_
_entity_poly.entity_id
_entity_poly.type
_entity_poly.pdbx_seq_one_letter_code
_entity_poly.pdbx_strand_id
1 'polypeptide(L)'
;MAVGEPFLFCGRIVEAYYTNPELDTVAILWSDGDKNREYYVNVDEEDDQFNALLKEWSYESLDECTRNRNENTRQEFRDAFHRYATERNLYGHGDDGTRDFPEGQFPEERLDRLDLIFEYDVSGKWAVERKEQLFKLKLKMFEQDCVKSSKSKTKKAAIRKADTPLEAIKAYAAFVK
;
A
#
# COMPACT_ATOMS: atom_id res chain seq x y z
N MET A 1 30.13 -7.79 -25.58
CA MET A 1 29.58 -6.58 -26.23
C MET A 1 30.73 -5.60 -26.37
N ALA A 2 30.85 -4.91 -27.50
CA ALA A 2 32.01 -4.06 -27.80
C ALA A 2 31.97 -2.79 -26.93
N VAL A 3 33.14 -2.39 -26.44
CA VAL A 3 33.36 -1.17 -25.65
C VAL A 3 32.97 0.04 -26.51
N GLY A 4 31.88 0.73 -26.15
CA GLY A 4 31.52 2.04 -26.72
C GLY A 4 30.15 2.18 -27.39
N GLU A 5 29.32 1.13 -27.49
CA GLU A 5 27.92 1.31 -27.94
C GLU A 5 27.03 1.75 -26.77
N PRO A 6 26.23 2.83 -26.91
CA PRO A 6 25.28 3.25 -25.88
C PRO A 6 24.23 2.16 -25.67
N PHE A 7 23.79 1.98 -24.42
CA PHE A 7 22.77 0.98 -24.09
C PHE A 7 21.44 1.31 -24.79
N LEU A 8 20.63 0.29 -25.06
CA LEU A 8 19.39 0.39 -25.86
C LEU A 8 18.41 1.47 -25.36
N PHE A 9 18.43 1.74 -24.05
CA PHE A 9 17.55 2.73 -23.42
C PHE A 9 18.08 4.18 -23.49
N CYS A 10 19.38 4.39 -23.75
CA CYS A 10 20.00 5.71 -23.76
C CYS A 10 19.38 6.64 -24.82
N GLY A 11 19.01 7.86 -24.42
CA GLY A 11 18.36 8.87 -25.25
C GLY A 11 16.88 8.59 -25.55
N ARG A 12 16.29 7.54 -24.97
CA ARG A 12 14.91 7.11 -25.22
C ARG A 12 14.15 6.72 -23.96
N ILE A 13 14.65 7.12 -22.79
CA ILE A 13 14.03 6.84 -21.50
C ILE A 13 12.71 7.63 -21.41
N VAL A 14 11.63 6.92 -21.10
CA VAL A 14 10.30 7.48 -20.87
C VAL A 14 10.07 7.66 -19.37
N GLU A 15 10.44 6.65 -18.58
CA GLU A 15 10.31 6.65 -17.12
C GLU A 15 11.33 5.67 -16.53
N ALA A 16 11.82 5.94 -15.31
CA ALA A 16 12.58 4.97 -14.54
C ALA A 16 12.16 5.01 -13.06
N TYR A 17 12.06 3.84 -12.42
CA TYR A 17 11.60 3.72 -11.03
C TYR A 17 12.14 2.45 -10.37
N TYR A 18 12.21 2.45 -9.04
CA TYR A 18 12.56 1.25 -8.27
C TYR A 18 11.41 0.26 -8.27
N THR A 19 11.74 -1.01 -8.49
CA THR A 19 10.75 -2.10 -8.58
C THR A 19 10.48 -2.76 -7.24
N ASN A 20 11.35 -2.54 -6.26
CA ASN A 20 11.33 -3.23 -4.98
C ASN A 20 11.60 -2.27 -3.80
N PRO A 21 11.17 -2.65 -2.57
CA PRO A 21 11.35 -1.82 -1.38
C PRO A 21 12.81 -1.61 -0.96
N GLU A 22 13.70 -2.52 -1.35
CA GLU A 22 15.13 -2.48 -1.00
C GLU A 22 15.92 -1.51 -1.89
N LEU A 23 15.28 -0.94 -2.93
CA LEU A 23 15.86 0.05 -3.85
C LEU A 23 17.14 -0.45 -4.57
N ASP A 24 17.25 -1.75 -4.80
CA ASP A 24 18.41 -2.37 -5.46
C ASP A 24 18.19 -2.64 -6.95
N THR A 25 16.96 -2.50 -7.44
CA THR A 25 16.58 -2.82 -8.83
C THR A 25 15.71 -1.72 -9.42
N VAL A 26 16.17 -1.14 -10.53
CA VAL A 26 15.46 -0.12 -11.29
C VAL A 26 14.88 -0.72 -12.57
N ALA A 27 13.60 -0.46 -12.83
CA ALA A 27 13.00 -0.67 -14.13
C ALA A 27 13.06 0.64 -14.93
N ILE A 28 13.71 0.56 -16.08
CA ILE A 28 13.81 1.62 -17.08
C ILE A 28 12.78 1.31 -18.17
N LEU A 29 11.74 2.14 -18.25
CA LEU A 29 10.81 2.14 -19.35
C LEU A 29 11.39 3.03 -20.46
N TRP A 30 11.70 2.45 -21.61
CA TRP A 30 12.23 3.16 -22.76
C TRP A 30 11.40 2.89 -24.02
N SER A 31 11.39 3.84 -24.94
CA SER A 31 10.63 3.73 -26.18
C SER A 31 11.53 3.30 -27.34
N ASP A 32 11.17 2.22 -28.01
CA ASP A 32 11.85 1.75 -29.22
C ASP A 32 11.30 2.45 -30.49
N GLY A 33 10.48 3.49 -30.33
CA GLY A 33 9.79 4.20 -31.41
C GLY A 33 8.41 3.64 -31.76
N ASP A 34 8.20 2.33 -31.58
CA ASP A 34 6.89 1.68 -31.79
C ASP A 34 6.16 1.32 -30.49
N LYS A 35 6.90 0.87 -29.47
CA LYS A 35 6.34 0.39 -28.19
C LYS A 35 7.26 0.74 -27.04
N ASN A 36 6.67 0.91 -25.86
CA ASN A 36 7.42 1.07 -24.61
C ASN A 36 7.83 -0.32 -24.11
N ARG A 37 9.10 -0.47 -23.76
CA ARG A 37 9.71 -1.70 -23.25
C ARG A 37 10.36 -1.44 -21.90
N GLU A 38 10.35 -2.45 -21.04
CA GLU A 38 11.02 -2.40 -19.75
C GLU A 38 12.39 -3.04 -19.84
N TYR A 39 13.37 -2.40 -19.21
CA TYR A 39 14.74 -2.88 -19.07
C TYR A 39 15.13 -2.77 -17.59
N TYR A 40 15.59 -3.87 -17.00
CA TYR A 40 15.88 -3.94 -15.57
C TYR A 40 17.38 -3.82 -15.33
N VAL A 41 17.77 -2.95 -14.40
CA VAL A 41 19.17 -2.69 -14.04
C VAL A 41 19.30 -2.75 -12.53
N ASN A 42 20.37 -3.38 -12.04
CA ASN A 42 20.69 -3.38 -10.62
C ASN A 42 21.38 -2.05 -10.26
N VAL A 43 21.11 -1.56 -9.05
CA VAL A 43 21.69 -0.33 -8.51
C VAL A 43 23.11 -0.64 -8.06
N ASP A 44 24.05 -0.40 -8.96
CA ASP A 44 25.47 -0.60 -8.72
C ASP A 44 26.26 0.53 -9.40
N GLU A 45 26.97 1.33 -8.62
CA GLU A 45 27.78 2.45 -9.13
C GLU A 45 29.02 2.00 -9.92
N GLU A 46 29.42 0.72 -9.79
CA GLU A 46 30.48 0.13 -10.61
C GLU A 46 29.95 -0.40 -11.95
N ASP A 47 28.63 -0.50 -12.12
CA ASP A 47 28.00 -1.00 -13.34
C ASP A 47 27.86 0.09 -14.41
N ASP A 48 28.34 -0.23 -15.62
CA ASP A 48 28.30 0.70 -16.76
C ASP A 48 26.86 1.05 -17.20
N GLN A 49 25.89 0.14 -17.01
CA GLN A 49 24.49 0.36 -17.38
C GLN A 49 23.82 1.33 -16.42
N PHE A 50 24.05 1.16 -15.13
CA PHE A 50 23.50 2.05 -14.12
C PHE A 50 24.11 3.46 -14.21
N ASN A 51 25.42 3.55 -14.47
CA ASN A 51 26.07 4.84 -14.76
C ASN A 51 25.53 5.52 -16.03
N ALA A 52 25.12 4.75 -17.04
CA ALA A 52 24.47 5.30 -18.23
C ALA A 52 23.05 5.81 -17.95
N LEU A 53 22.30 5.14 -17.07
CA LEU A 53 21.02 5.64 -16.57
C LEU A 53 21.22 6.95 -15.81
N LEU A 54 22.17 7.02 -14.88
CA LEU A 54 22.41 8.20 -14.05
C LEU A 54 22.83 9.45 -14.83
N LYS A 55 23.37 9.29 -16.04
CA LYS A 55 23.68 10.42 -16.94
C LYS A 55 22.43 11.11 -17.48
N GLU A 56 21.30 10.40 -17.57
CA GLU A 56 20.04 10.90 -18.13
C GLU A 56 18.94 11.05 -17.07
N TRP A 57 18.97 10.24 -16.01
CA TRP A 57 17.96 10.18 -14.95
C TRP A 57 18.62 10.22 -13.58
N SER A 58 18.35 11.27 -12.81
CA SER A 58 18.95 11.42 -11.48
C SER A 58 18.29 10.50 -10.44
N TYR A 59 18.99 10.25 -9.34
CA TYR A 59 18.43 9.57 -8.17
C TYR A 59 17.15 10.23 -7.65
N GLU A 60 17.09 11.57 -7.65
CA GLU A 60 15.91 12.32 -7.21
C GLU A 60 14.71 12.05 -8.13
N SER A 61 14.93 11.99 -9.45
CA SER A 61 13.89 11.62 -10.40
C SER A 61 13.42 10.17 -10.23
N LEU A 62 14.33 9.23 -9.89
CA LEU A 62 13.96 7.85 -9.57
C LEU A 62 13.08 7.76 -8.32
N ASP A 63 13.43 8.48 -7.26
CA ASP A 63 12.67 8.50 -6.01
C ASP A 63 11.27 9.12 -6.21
N GLU A 64 11.20 10.24 -6.94
CA GLU A 64 9.94 10.92 -7.23
C GLU A 64 9.02 10.05 -8.12
N CYS A 65 9.55 9.47 -9.21
CA CYS A 65 8.79 8.56 -10.07
C CYS A 65 8.28 7.34 -9.29
N THR A 66 9.12 6.73 -8.45
CA THR A 66 8.74 5.58 -7.61
C THR A 66 7.61 5.94 -6.64
N ARG A 67 7.70 7.11 -6.00
CA ARG A 67 6.67 7.59 -5.08
C ARG A 67 5.35 7.85 -5.81
N ASN A 68 5.39 8.61 -6.90
CA ASN A 68 4.21 8.98 -7.68
C ASN A 68 3.51 7.74 -8.24
N ARG A 69 4.28 6.76 -8.73
CA ARG A 69 3.73 5.50 -9.23
C ARG A 69 3.04 4.68 -8.15
N ASN A 70 3.64 4.58 -6.97
CA ASN A 70 3.03 3.89 -5.82
C ASN A 70 1.76 4.60 -5.32
N GLU A 71 1.74 5.92 -5.35
CA GLU A 71 0.57 6.72 -4.98
C GLU A 71 -0.55 6.56 -6.01
N ASN A 72 -0.24 6.66 -7.31
CA ASN A 72 -1.20 6.45 -8.40
C ASN A 72 -1.78 5.04 -8.37
N THR A 73 -0.94 4.00 -8.22
CA THR A 73 -1.40 2.61 -8.13
C THR A 73 -2.37 2.43 -6.95
N ARG A 74 -2.08 3.09 -5.82
CA ARG A 74 -2.97 3.06 -4.65
C ARG A 74 -4.27 3.80 -4.87
N GLN A 75 -4.25 4.93 -5.58
CA GLN A 75 -5.44 5.69 -5.96
C GLN A 75 -6.30 4.89 -6.95
N GLU A 76 -5.71 4.34 -8.00
CA GLU A 76 -6.41 3.49 -8.98
C GLU A 76 -7.07 2.29 -8.32
N PHE A 77 -6.36 1.62 -7.40
CA PHE A 77 -6.94 0.53 -6.62
C PHE A 77 -8.12 1.00 -5.77
N ARG A 78 -7.99 2.16 -5.10
CA ARG A 78 -9.08 2.76 -4.31
C ARG A 78 -10.28 3.10 -5.18
N ASP A 79 -10.06 3.68 -6.35
CA ASP A 79 -11.12 4.11 -7.26
C ASP A 79 -11.81 2.91 -7.92
N ALA A 80 -11.05 1.89 -8.31
CA ALA A 80 -11.59 0.63 -8.83
C ALA A 80 -12.41 -0.09 -7.77
N PHE A 81 -11.91 -0.15 -6.54
CA PHE A 81 -12.63 -0.73 -5.41
C PHE A 81 -13.88 0.10 -5.06
N HIS A 82 -13.78 1.43 -5.05
CA HIS A 82 -14.89 2.33 -4.79
C HIS A 82 -15.99 2.18 -5.85
N ARG A 83 -15.62 2.14 -7.13
CA ARG A 83 -16.56 1.91 -8.22
C ARG A 83 -17.24 0.56 -8.11
N TYR A 84 -16.47 -0.51 -7.90
CA TYR A 84 -17.00 -1.86 -7.70
C TYR A 84 -17.96 -1.92 -6.51
N ALA A 85 -17.61 -1.27 -5.40
CA ALA A 85 -18.44 -1.21 -4.22
C ALA A 85 -19.72 -0.39 -4.44
N THR A 86 -19.65 0.75 -5.11
CA THR A 86 -20.82 1.56 -5.47
C THR A 86 -21.75 0.83 -6.45
N GLU A 87 -21.20 0.22 -7.51
CA GLU A 87 -21.98 -0.52 -8.51
C GLU A 87 -22.69 -1.75 -7.94
N ARG A 88 -22.11 -2.37 -6.90
CA ARG A 88 -22.72 -3.51 -6.20
C ARG A 88 -23.47 -3.10 -4.94
N ASN A 89 -23.71 -1.80 -4.75
CA ASN A 89 -24.41 -1.22 -3.61
C ASN A 89 -23.85 -1.71 -2.26
N LEU A 90 -22.53 -1.91 -2.22
CA LEU A 90 -21.73 -2.33 -1.06
C LEU A 90 -21.42 -1.18 -0.08
N TYR A 91 -22.00 0.01 -0.34
CA TYR A 91 -21.96 1.19 0.52
C TYR A 91 -23.39 1.50 0.94
N GLY A 92 -23.86 0.87 2.00
CA GLY A 92 -25.19 0.96 2.59
C GLY A 92 -25.48 2.32 3.24
N HIS A 93 -25.36 3.39 2.47
CA HIS A 93 -25.76 4.75 2.81
C HIS A 93 -26.42 5.31 1.52
N GLY A 94 -27.72 5.44 1.37
CA GLY A 94 -28.76 5.81 2.31
C GLY A 94 -29.45 7.04 1.73
N ASP A 95 -30.51 6.84 0.95
CA ASP A 95 -31.53 7.87 0.75
C ASP A 95 -32.90 7.22 0.62
N ASP A 96 -33.86 7.86 1.28
CA ASP A 96 -35.29 7.56 1.37
C ASP A 96 -35.77 6.47 2.36
N GLY A 97 -35.72 6.83 3.65
CA GLY A 97 -36.93 7.13 4.42
C GLY A 97 -37.95 6.03 4.76
N THR A 98 -38.15 5.01 3.95
CA THR A 98 -39.17 3.99 4.20
C THR A 98 -38.86 2.73 3.42
N ARG A 99 -38.47 1.67 4.11
CA ARG A 99 -38.87 0.31 3.73
C ARG A 99 -38.71 -0.62 4.92
N ASP A 100 -39.84 -1.18 5.32
CA ASP A 100 -39.94 -2.33 6.20
C ASP A 100 -38.92 -3.39 5.74
N PHE A 101 -37.96 -3.68 6.61
CA PHE A 101 -37.07 -4.81 6.41
C PHE A 101 -37.87 -6.08 6.67
N PRO A 102 -38.02 -6.99 5.69
CA PRO A 102 -38.58 -8.30 5.97
C PRO A 102 -37.63 -9.03 6.92
N GLU A 103 -38.19 -9.47 8.04
CA GLU A 103 -37.49 -10.18 9.10
C GLU A 103 -36.72 -11.37 8.50
N GLY A 104 -35.38 -11.32 8.54
CA GLY A 104 -34.51 -12.42 8.10
C GLY A 104 -33.57 -12.17 6.90
N GLN A 105 -33.42 -10.94 6.39
CA GLN A 105 -32.37 -10.62 5.40
C GLN A 105 -31.47 -9.48 5.90
N PHE A 106 -30.28 -9.86 6.34
CA PHE A 106 -29.23 -8.98 6.85
C PHE A 106 -28.74 -7.96 5.81
N PRO A 107 -28.58 -6.67 6.15
CA PRO A 107 -27.55 -5.84 5.55
C PRO A 107 -26.24 -6.12 6.30
N GLU A 108 -25.41 -6.98 5.74
CA GLU A 108 -24.12 -7.45 6.26
C GLU A 108 -23.01 -6.37 6.26
N GLU A 109 -23.39 -5.09 6.24
CA GLU A 109 -22.49 -3.91 6.21
C GLU A 109 -22.41 -3.15 7.53
N ARG A 110 -23.11 -3.64 8.54
CA ARG A 110 -22.69 -3.46 9.93
C ARG A 110 -22.32 -4.81 10.51
N LEU A 111 -21.25 -5.42 9.99
CA LEU A 111 -20.37 -6.14 10.91
C LEU A 111 -20.05 -5.13 12.00
N ASP A 112 -20.66 -5.29 13.17
CA ASP A 112 -20.60 -4.28 14.20
C ASP A 112 -19.12 -4.04 14.47
N ARG A 113 -18.68 -2.78 14.36
CA ARG A 113 -17.28 -2.42 14.66
C ARG A 113 -16.86 -2.86 16.07
N LEU A 114 -17.85 -3.19 16.91
CA LEU A 114 -17.73 -3.77 18.23
C LEU A 114 -17.51 -5.30 18.18
N ASP A 115 -18.04 -6.05 17.22
CA ASP A 115 -17.78 -7.49 17.03
C ASP A 115 -16.30 -7.74 16.72
N LEU A 116 -15.66 -6.83 15.98
CA LEU A 116 -14.21 -6.86 15.78
C LEU A 116 -13.44 -6.77 17.12
N ILE A 117 -14.01 -6.14 18.15
CA ILE A 117 -13.37 -5.94 19.45
C ILE A 117 -13.73 -7.06 20.43
N PHE A 118 -14.97 -7.54 20.42
CA PHE A 118 -15.50 -8.49 21.41
C PHE A 118 -15.63 -9.93 20.90
N GLU A 119 -15.70 -10.14 19.59
CA GLU A 119 -15.87 -11.44 18.92
C GLU A 119 -14.73 -11.75 17.93
N TYR A 120 -13.53 -11.25 18.23
CA TYR A 120 -12.35 -11.50 17.40
C TYR A 120 -11.88 -12.94 17.50
N ASP A 121 -12.05 -13.70 16.41
CA ASP A 121 -11.55 -15.06 16.28
C ASP A 121 -10.76 -15.26 14.99
N VAL A 122 -9.58 -15.87 15.08
CA VAL A 122 -8.75 -16.23 13.92
C VAL A 122 -8.91 -17.69 13.51
N SER A 123 -9.93 -18.37 14.03
CA SER A 123 -10.35 -19.69 13.58
C SER A 123 -11.43 -19.59 12.49
N GLY A 124 -11.38 -20.52 11.53
CA GLY A 124 -12.41 -20.67 10.50
C GLY A 124 -12.19 -19.88 9.20
N LYS A 125 -13.24 -19.86 8.37
CA LYS A 125 -13.22 -19.37 6.98
C LYS A 125 -12.80 -17.91 6.84
N TRP A 126 -13.03 -17.11 7.88
CA TRP A 126 -12.84 -15.66 7.90
C TRP A 126 -11.54 -15.22 8.61
N ALA A 127 -10.63 -16.17 8.88
CA ALA A 127 -9.38 -15.91 9.60
C ALA A 127 -8.45 -14.92 8.87
N VAL A 128 -8.49 -14.91 7.54
CA VAL A 128 -7.65 -14.03 6.71
C VAL A 128 -8.16 -12.59 6.79
N GLU A 129 -9.46 -12.37 6.59
CA GLU A 129 -10.07 -11.04 6.68
C GLU A 129 -9.92 -10.44 8.08
N ARG A 130 -10.09 -11.24 9.14
CA ARG A 130 -9.95 -10.77 10.53
C ARG A 130 -8.50 -10.39 10.87
N LYS A 131 -7.51 -11.14 10.38
CA LYS A 131 -6.08 -10.74 10.49
C LYS A 131 -5.80 -9.45 9.74
N GLU A 132 -6.40 -9.26 8.55
CA GLU A 132 -6.26 -8.05 7.77
C GLU A 132 -6.91 -6.84 8.47
N GLN A 133 -8.06 -7.02 9.11
CA GLN A 133 -8.72 -5.99 9.91
C GLN A 133 -7.87 -5.57 11.12
N LEU A 134 -7.28 -6.53 11.84
CA LEU A 134 -6.34 -6.24 12.92
C LEU A 134 -5.10 -5.49 12.41
N PHE A 135 -4.58 -5.86 11.24
CA PHE A 135 -3.46 -5.18 10.61
C PHE A 135 -3.79 -3.72 10.25
N LYS A 136 -4.95 -3.49 9.62
CA LYS A 136 -5.47 -2.14 9.31
C LYS A 136 -5.64 -1.28 10.56
N LEU A 137 -6.17 -1.86 11.65
CA LEU A 137 -6.31 -1.18 12.94
C LEU A 137 -4.94 -0.72 13.48
N LYS A 138 -3.94 -1.62 13.47
CA LYS A 138 -2.58 -1.30 13.91
C LYS A 138 -1.94 -0.20 13.05
N LEU A 139 -2.07 -0.26 11.73
CA LEU A 139 -1.55 0.78 10.83
C LEU A 139 -2.14 2.15 11.16
N LYS A 140 -3.47 2.23 11.32
CA LYS A 140 -4.15 3.46 11.73
C LYS A 140 -3.65 3.99 13.08
N MET A 141 -3.36 3.11 14.04
CA MET A 141 -2.76 3.51 15.32
C MET A 141 -1.35 4.09 15.15
N PHE A 142 -0.55 3.61 14.20
CA PHE A 142 0.79 4.15 13.92
C PHE A 142 0.78 5.48 13.16
N GLU A 143 -0.28 5.76 12.41
CA GLU A 143 -0.48 7.04 11.71
C GLU A 143 -0.84 8.20 12.64
N GLN A 144 -1.39 7.90 13.83
CA GLN A 144 -1.74 8.91 14.83
C GLN A 144 -0.50 9.60 15.40
N ASP A 145 -0.54 10.93 15.51
CA ASP A 145 0.62 11.73 15.91
C ASP A 145 1.17 11.35 17.29
N CYS A 146 0.30 10.96 18.23
CA CYS A 146 0.69 10.51 19.57
C CYS A 146 1.56 9.24 19.56
N VAL A 147 1.38 8.37 18.56
CA VAL A 147 2.22 7.18 18.36
C VAL A 147 3.38 7.51 17.45
N LYS A 148 3.14 8.18 16.32
CA LYS A 148 4.16 8.55 15.32
C LYS A 148 5.32 9.31 15.95
N SER A 149 5.03 10.37 16.70
CA SER A 149 6.01 11.23 17.38
C SER A 149 6.67 10.59 18.62
N SER A 150 6.09 9.50 19.14
CA SER A 150 6.60 8.87 20.36
C SER A 150 7.91 8.12 20.14
N LYS A 151 8.90 8.37 20.98
CA LYS A 151 10.21 7.67 20.97
C LYS A 151 10.17 6.30 21.67
N SER A 152 9.06 5.95 22.31
CA SER A 152 8.98 4.72 23.12
C SER A 152 8.88 3.47 22.23
N LYS A 153 10.04 2.85 21.96
CA LYS A 153 10.15 1.60 21.18
C LYS A 153 9.34 0.47 21.81
N THR A 154 9.29 0.38 23.14
CA THR A 154 8.56 -0.66 23.88
C THR A 154 7.04 -0.54 23.70
N LYS A 155 6.49 0.67 23.80
CA LYS A 155 5.05 0.89 23.58
C LYS A 155 4.65 0.65 22.12
N LYS A 156 5.52 1.03 21.17
CA LYS A 156 5.30 0.75 19.73
C LYS A 156 5.37 -0.76 19.45
N ALA A 157 6.31 -1.47 20.08
CA ALA A 157 6.40 -2.91 19.95
C ALA A 157 5.15 -3.63 20.49
N ALA A 158 4.53 -3.11 21.56
CA ALA A 158 3.28 -3.66 22.08
C ALA A 158 2.13 -3.58 21.06
N ILE A 159 2.00 -2.48 20.30
CA ILE A 159 1.00 -2.38 19.21
C ILE A 159 1.31 -3.38 18.09
N ARG A 160 2.60 -3.54 17.70
CA ARG A 160 2.99 -4.49 16.63
C ARG A 160 2.65 -5.94 17.00
N LYS A 161 2.93 -6.32 18.24
CA LYS A 161 2.80 -7.68 18.76
C LYS A 161 1.40 -8.05 19.24
N ALA A 162 0.46 -7.12 19.30
CA ALA A 162 -0.91 -7.41 19.74
C ALA A 162 -1.57 -8.45 18.83
N ASP A 163 -2.07 -9.54 19.39
CA ASP A 163 -2.68 -10.63 18.61
C ASP A 163 -4.20 -10.42 18.44
N THR A 164 -4.77 -9.49 19.20
CA THR A 164 -6.19 -9.13 19.14
C THR A 164 -6.40 -7.60 19.04
N PRO A 165 -7.54 -7.15 18.50
CA PRO A 165 -7.91 -5.73 18.48
C PRO A 165 -7.96 -5.10 19.87
N LEU A 166 -8.42 -5.84 20.88
CA LEU A 166 -8.47 -5.39 22.27
C LEU A 166 -7.06 -5.11 22.82
N GLU A 167 -6.10 -6.00 22.55
CA GLU A 167 -4.70 -5.81 22.94
C GLU A 167 -4.07 -4.60 22.23
N ALA A 168 -4.38 -4.41 20.95
CA ALA A 168 -3.90 -3.27 20.18
C ALA A 168 -4.42 -1.95 20.76
N ILE A 169 -5.72 -1.89 21.11
CA ILE A 169 -6.36 -0.72 21.73
C ILE A 169 -5.76 -0.45 23.12
N LYS A 170 -5.56 -1.49 23.94
CA LYS A 170 -4.92 -1.36 25.26
C LYS A 170 -3.49 -0.83 25.15
N ALA A 171 -2.72 -1.30 24.17
CA ALA A 171 -1.37 -0.81 23.91
C ALA A 171 -1.37 0.64 23.41
N TYR A 172 -2.35 1.01 22.57
CA TYR A 172 -2.53 2.36 22.06
C TYR A 172 -2.88 3.36 23.17
N ALA A 173 -3.70 2.96 24.15
CA ALA A 173 -4.05 3.81 25.31
C ALA A 173 -2.83 4.32 26.10
N ALA A 174 -1.67 3.66 26.00
CA ALA A 174 -0.42 4.11 26.62
C ALA A 174 0.21 5.35 25.95
N PHE A 175 -0.32 5.81 24.81
CA PHE A 175 0.13 6.98 24.05
C PHE A 175 -0.82 8.17 24.11
N VAL A 176 -2.08 7.96 24.48
CA VAL A 176 -3.14 8.99 24.54
C VAL A 176 -3.26 9.59 25.96
N LYS A 177 -2.33 9.24 26.85
CA LYS A 177 -2.21 9.84 28.19
C LYS A 177 -1.36 11.10 28.17
#